data_AF-A0A959ZNN2-F1
#
_entry.id   AF-A0A959ZNN2-F1
#
_cell.length_a   1.000
_cell.length_b   1.000
_cell.length_c   1.000
_cell.angle_alpha   90.00
_cell.angle_beta   90.00
_cell.angle_gamma   90.00
#
_symmetry.space_group_name_H-M   'P 1'
#
loop_
_entity.id
_entity.type
_entity.pdbx_description
1 polymer ?
#
loop_
_entity_poly.entity_id
_entity_poly.type
_entity_poly.pdbx_seq_one_letter_code
_entity_poly.pdbx_strand_id
1 'polypeptide(L)'
;MKRIARYRPSPALLVSVVALVVACAGTALAGNLITGKDIKNGSIKPKDLSKAAKAALTCPQGPRGEQGAPGKDGEDGQDGQSAFGGGTIPSGTTITGAWGGRYIAAIAGTQENSYLLTYSFPLPAPVKLTDADVQFGANTAGPVGDADPACDGTLANPTAPAGKVCIYSNDGANGTRSNSTLTGFKLTAAGVATDADAYGFTVRMVDAGTVPGRVRAEGTWAYTAP
;
A
#
# COMPACT_ATOMS: atom_id res chain seq x y z
N MET A 1 -5.21 -22.51 -128.87
CA MET A 1 -6.06 -21.34 -128.52
C MET A 1 -7.53 -21.74 -128.56
N LYS A 2 -8.37 -21.19 -127.66
CA LYS A 2 -9.81 -21.44 -127.36
C LYS A 2 -10.08 -22.52 -126.30
N ARG A 3 -10.88 -22.34 -125.23
CA ARG A 3 -11.66 -21.23 -124.64
C ARG A 3 -11.99 -21.63 -123.17
N ILE A 4 -11.97 -20.68 -122.23
CA ILE A 4 -12.37 -20.85 -120.83
C ILE A 4 -13.89 -21.09 -120.73
N ALA A 5 -14.33 -22.13 -120.02
CA ALA A 5 -15.72 -22.26 -119.56
C ALA A 5 -15.78 -21.93 -118.07
N ARG A 6 -16.22 -20.71 -117.76
CA ARG A 6 -16.53 -20.23 -116.40
C ARG A 6 -17.63 -21.13 -115.80
N TYR A 7 -17.30 -21.95 -114.81
CA TYR A 7 -18.29 -22.62 -113.97
C TYR A 7 -19.02 -21.55 -113.14
N ARG A 8 -20.23 -21.17 -113.56
CA ARG A 8 -21.13 -20.35 -112.75
C ARG A 8 -21.83 -21.30 -111.76
N PRO A 9 -21.60 -21.19 -110.45
CA PRO A 9 -22.31 -22.04 -109.49
C PRO A 9 -23.82 -21.79 -109.64
N SER A 10 -24.61 -22.87 -109.68
CA SER A 10 -26.07 -22.73 -109.77
C SER A 10 -26.59 -22.05 -108.50
N PRO A 11 -27.65 -21.22 -108.58
CA PRO A 11 -28.23 -20.56 -107.41
C PRO A 11 -28.58 -21.54 -106.28
N ALA A 12 -29.00 -22.77 -106.63
CA ALA A 12 -29.31 -23.83 -105.67
C ALA A 12 -28.08 -24.28 -104.85
N LEU A 13 -26.89 -24.32 -105.47
CA LEU A 13 -25.65 -24.67 -104.78
C LEU A 13 -25.19 -23.57 -103.82
N LEU A 14 -25.42 -22.30 -104.19
CA LEU A 14 -25.17 -21.19 -103.27
C LEU A 14 -26.11 -21.24 -102.06
N VAL A 15 -27.41 -21.49 -102.28
CA VAL A 15 -28.38 -21.59 -101.19
C VAL A 15 -28.08 -22.77 -100.27
N SER A 16 -27.72 -23.94 -100.80
CA SER A 16 -27.41 -25.12 -99.98
C SER A 16 -26.12 -24.95 -99.17
N VAL A 17 -25.10 -24.33 -99.74
CA VAL A 17 -23.85 -24.03 -99.01
C VAL A 17 -24.10 -23.00 -97.90
N VAL A 18 -24.86 -21.94 -98.18
CA VAL A 18 -25.22 -20.95 -97.15
C VAL A 18 -26.07 -21.59 -96.05
N ALA A 19 -27.08 -22.39 -96.40
CA ALA A 19 -27.91 -23.08 -95.43
C ALA A 19 -27.10 -24.05 -94.56
N LEU A 20 -26.14 -24.78 -95.15
CA LEU A 20 -25.28 -25.70 -94.42
C LEU A 20 -24.32 -24.97 -93.47
N VAL A 21 -23.74 -23.84 -93.89
CA VAL A 21 -22.88 -23.01 -93.04
C VAL A 21 -23.67 -22.44 -91.86
N VAL A 22 -24.90 -21.96 -92.09
CA VAL A 22 -25.77 -21.42 -91.03
C VAL A 22 -26.23 -22.53 -90.07
N ALA A 23 -26.57 -23.71 -90.57
CA ALA A 23 -26.97 -24.85 -89.74
C ALA A 23 -25.85 -25.37 -88.83
N CYS A 24 -24.60 -25.35 -89.30
CA CYS A 24 -23.45 -25.83 -88.53
C CYS A 24 -22.85 -24.79 -87.57
N ALA A 25 -23.16 -23.50 -87.72
CA ALA A 25 -22.57 -22.43 -86.90
C ALA A 25 -23.23 -22.20 -85.53
N GLY A 26 -24.34 -22.89 -85.22
CA GLY A 26 -25.22 -22.54 -84.10
C GLY A 26 -24.76 -22.97 -82.70
N THR A 27 -23.95 -24.02 -82.53
CA THR A 27 -23.76 -24.65 -81.21
C THR A 27 -22.42 -24.35 -80.52
N ALA A 28 -21.49 -23.63 -81.14
CA ALA A 28 -20.11 -23.54 -80.65
C ALA A 28 -19.77 -22.32 -79.75
N LEU A 29 -20.68 -21.38 -79.51
CA LEU A 29 -20.32 -20.09 -78.86
C LEU A 29 -20.72 -19.94 -77.38
N ALA A 30 -21.37 -20.92 -76.76
CA ALA A 30 -21.82 -20.77 -75.37
C ALA A 30 -20.72 -20.94 -74.30
N GLY A 31 -19.57 -21.56 -74.65
CA GLY A 31 -18.51 -21.85 -73.69
C GLY A 31 -17.69 -20.65 -73.21
N ASN A 32 -17.66 -19.56 -74.00
CA ASN A 32 -16.81 -18.38 -73.73
C ASN A 32 -17.60 -17.07 -73.53
N LEU A 33 -18.94 -17.09 -73.59
CA LEU A 33 -19.73 -15.87 -73.61
C LEU A 33 -20.03 -15.29 -72.22
N ILE A 34 -19.93 -16.10 -71.15
CA ILE A 34 -20.18 -15.66 -69.78
C ILE A 34 -18.91 -15.84 -68.98
N THR A 35 -18.23 -14.74 -68.71
CA THR A 35 -17.05 -14.70 -67.87
C THR A 35 -17.42 -14.28 -66.45
N GLY A 36 -16.49 -14.42 -65.50
CA GLY A 36 -16.72 -13.93 -64.13
C GLY A 36 -17.07 -12.44 -64.04
N LYS A 37 -16.77 -11.63 -65.07
CA LYS A 37 -17.12 -10.21 -65.13
C LYS A 37 -18.61 -9.98 -65.38
N ASP A 38 -19.29 -10.93 -66.00
CA ASP A 38 -20.73 -10.88 -66.29
C ASP A 38 -21.57 -11.35 -65.08
N ILE A 39 -20.91 -11.92 -64.07
CA ILE A 39 -21.53 -12.45 -62.86
C ILE A 39 -21.47 -11.38 -61.77
N LYS A 40 -22.62 -10.89 -61.32
CA LYS A 40 -22.70 -9.95 -60.19
C LYS A 40 -22.34 -10.65 -58.88
N ASN A 41 -21.54 -10.01 -58.04
CA ASN A 41 -21.23 -10.53 -56.70
C ASN A 41 -22.51 -10.79 -55.90
N GLY A 42 -22.58 -11.96 -55.25
CA GLY A 42 -23.73 -12.41 -54.46
C GLY A 42 -24.93 -12.93 -55.26
N SER A 43 -24.87 -12.95 -56.59
CA SER A 43 -25.98 -13.45 -57.42
C SER A 43 -26.07 -14.97 -57.52
N ILE A 44 -24.95 -15.69 -57.34
CA ILE A 44 -24.91 -17.16 -57.35
C ILE A 44 -25.26 -17.69 -55.97
N LYS A 45 -26.32 -18.50 -55.89
CA LYS A 45 -26.71 -19.16 -54.63
C LYS A 45 -25.95 -20.47 -54.50
N PRO A 46 -25.74 -20.97 -53.28
CA PRO A 46 -25.09 -22.27 -53.07
C PRO A 46 -25.75 -23.41 -53.85
N LYS A 47 -27.08 -23.39 -54.05
CA LYS A 47 -27.77 -24.43 -54.85
C LYS A 47 -27.34 -24.48 -56.33
N ASP A 48 -26.82 -23.38 -56.87
CA ASP A 48 -26.41 -23.25 -58.27
C ASP A 48 -24.96 -23.73 -58.50
N LEU A 49 -24.24 -24.07 -57.41
CA LEU A 49 -22.89 -24.61 -57.45
C LEU A 49 -22.91 -26.15 -57.46
N SER A 50 -22.04 -26.75 -58.28
CA SER A 50 -21.83 -28.19 -58.30
C SER A 50 -21.29 -28.68 -56.93
N LYS A 51 -21.50 -29.96 -56.63
CA LYS A 51 -20.96 -30.57 -55.40
C LYS A 51 -19.43 -30.43 -55.33
N ALA A 52 -18.75 -30.55 -56.46
CA ALA A 52 -17.30 -30.35 -56.57
C ALA A 52 -16.89 -28.90 -56.25
N ALA A 53 -17.62 -27.91 -56.78
CA ALA A 53 -17.36 -26.50 -56.49
C ALA A 53 -17.56 -26.17 -55.00
N LYS A 54 -18.57 -26.75 -54.35
CA LYS A 54 -18.78 -26.57 -52.90
C LYS A 54 -17.66 -27.19 -52.06
N ALA A 55 -17.20 -28.38 -52.43
CA ALA A 55 -16.08 -29.04 -51.76
C ALA A 55 -14.77 -28.26 -51.91
N ALA A 56 -14.60 -27.54 -53.02
CA ALA A 56 -13.45 -26.65 -53.21
C ALA A 56 -13.52 -25.36 -52.37
N LEU A 57 -14.70 -25.00 -51.83
CA LEU A 57 -14.89 -23.79 -51.01
C LEU A 57 -14.74 -24.01 -49.50
N THR A 58 -14.63 -25.26 -49.05
CA THR A 58 -14.32 -25.57 -47.65
C THR A 58 -12.83 -25.43 -47.41
N CYS A 59 -12.38 -24.21 -47.07
CA CYS A 59 -11.08 -24.04 -46.43
C CYS A 59 -11.18 -24.48 -44.96
N PRO A 60 -10.18 -25.19 -44.41
CA PRO A 60 -10.10 -25.43 -42.97
C PRO A 60 -10.11 -24.09 -42.23
N GLN A 61 -10.92 -23.98 -41.17
CA GLN A 61 -10.84 -22.84 -40.26
C GLN A 61 -9.42 -22.77 -39.70
N GLY A 62 -8.79 -21.58 -39.79
CA GLY A 62 -7.44 -21.38 -39.28
C GLY A 62 -7.33 -21.73 -37.79
N PRO A 63 -6.14 -22.15 -37.32
CA PRO A 63 -5.95 -22.46 -35.91
C PRO A 63 -6.34 -21.27 -35.04
N ARG A 64 -6.92 -21.56 -33.86
CA ARG A 64 -7.20 -20.55 -32.84
C ARG A 64 -5.89 -19.81 -32.51
N GLY A 65 -5.93 -18.48 -32.48
CA GLY A 65 -4.77 -17.67 -32.10
C GLY A 65 -4.25 -18.05 -30.71
N GLU A 66 -2.93 -17.94 -30.53
CA GLU A 66 -2.29 -18.21 -29.25
C GLU A 66 -2.87 -17.33 -28.14
N GLN A 67 -3.00 -17.89 -26.94
CA GLN A 67 -3.42 -17.12 -25.78
C GLN A 67 -2.35 -16.07 -25.47
N GLY A 68 -2.79 -14.82 -25.21
CA GLY A 68 -1.88 -13.74 -24.86
C GLY A 68 -1.02 -14.09 -23.63
N ALA A 69 0.21 -13.56 -23.61
CA ALA A 69 1.11 -13.76 -22.48
C ALA A 69 0.45 -13.28 -21.17
N PRO A 70 0.73 -13.94 -20.03
CA PRO A 70 0.33 -13.44 -18.72
C PRO A 70 0.77 -11.97 -18.52
N GLY A 71 -0.03 -11.19 -17.79
CA GLY A 71 0.35 -9.83 -17.42
C GLY A 71 1.62 -9.81 -16.58
N LYS A 72 2.37 -8.71 -16.63
CA LYS A 72 3.51 -8.49 -15.75
C LYS A 72 3.04 -8.45 -14.29
N ASP A 73 3.89 -8.93 -13.38
CA ASP A 73 3.65 -8.78 -11.95
C ASP A 73 3.51 -7.29 -11.57
N GLY A 74 2.77 -7.04 -10.48
CA GLY A 74 2.65 -5.70 -9.90
C GLY A 74 4.01 -5.18 -9.42
N GLU A 75 4.13 -3.87 -9.28
CA GLU A 75 5.30 -3.29 -8.60
C GLU A 75 5.25 -3.63 -7.11
N ASP A 76 6.42 -3.84 -6.51
CA ASP A 76 6.54 -4.03 -5.06
C ASP A 76 6.00 -2.80 -4.31
N GLY A 77 5.42 -3.03 -3.14
CA GLY A 77 5.00 -1.93 -2.27
C GLY A 77 6.18 -1.09 -1.78
N GLN A 78 5.93 0.18 -1.43
CA GLN A 78 6.95 1.02 -0.80
C GLN A 78 7.34 0.46 0.57
N ASP A 79 8.64 0.49 0.89
CA ASP A 79 9.14 0.16 2.22
C ASP A 79 8.51 1.07 3.30
N GLY A 80 8.26 0.52 4.49
CA GLY A 80 7.77 1.30 5.62
C GLY A 80 8.81 2.28 6.16
N GLN A 81 8.38 3.46 6.63
CA GLN A 81 9.26 4.42 7.29
C GLN A 81 9.83 3.83 8.60
N SER A 82 11.15 3.69 8.67
CA SER A 82 11.83 3.28 9.91
C SER A 82 11.62 4.34 10.99
N ALA A 83 11.13 3.92 12.16
CA ALA A 83 11.05 4.78 13.34
C ALA A 83 12.42 5.40 13.70
N PHE A 84 13.53 4.72 13.38
CA PHE A 84 14.91 5.15 13.66
C PHE A 84 15.58 5.91 12.51
N GLY A 85 14.92 6.07 11.36
CA GLY A 85 15.52 6.67 10.16
C GLY A 85 15.65 8.19 10.20
N GLY A 86 14.84 8.87 11.03
CA GLY A 86 14.74 10.34 11.10
C GLY A 86 15.59 11.01 12.19
N GLY A 87 16.38 10.24 12.95
CA GLY A 87 17.24 10.76 14.02
C GLY A 87 16.53 11.24 15.29
N THR A 88 15.25 11.59 15.22
CA THR A 88 14.39 12.00 16.36
C THR A 88 13.04 11.29 16.29
N ILE A 89 12.27 11.35 17.37
CA ILE A 89 10.89 10.86 17.41
C ILE A 89 10.05 11.71 16.42
N PRO A 90 9.36 11.10 15.44
CA PRO A 90 8.56 11.86 14.48
C PRO A 90 7.42 12.64 15.15
N SER A 91 7.17 13.85 14.67
CA SER A 91 6.07 14.72 15.16
C SER A 91 4.72 13.98 15.19
N GLY A 92 3.95 14.21 16.26
CA GLY A 92 2.66 13.55 16.51
C GLY A 92 2.76 12.08 16.95
N THR A 93 3.95 11.48 16.98
CA THR A 93 4.12 10.11 17.46
C THR A 93 4.15 10.08 18.97
N THR A 94 3.31 9.24 19.56
CA THR A 94 3.37 8.90 20.98
C THR A 94 4.26 7.68 21.19
N ILE A 95 5.25 7.80 22.06
CA ILE A 95 6.02 6.67 22.59
C ILE A 95 5.62 6.44 24.05
N THR A 96 5.66 5.19 24.48
CA THR A 96 5.28 4.79 25.83
C THR A 96 6.32 3.85 26.42
N GLY A 97 6.46 3.84 27.74
CA GLY A 97 7.36 2.93 28.41
C GLY A 97 6.97 2.64 29.84
N ALA A 98 7.69 1.70 30.45
CA ALA A 98 7.65 1.47 31.88
C ALA A 98 8.73 2.31 32.57
N TRP A 99 8.47 2.64 33.82
CA TRP A 99 9.44 3.24 34.72
C TRP A 99 9.28 2.63 36.12
N GLY A 100 10.30 2.77 36.94
CA GLY A 100 10.26 2.46 38.35
C GLY A 100 11.46 1.72 38.91
N GLY A 101 11.36 1.44 40.21
CA GLY A 101 12.31 0.67 40.99
C GLY A 101 11.77 0.34 42.37
N ARG A 102 12.53 -0.49 43.11
CA ARG A 102 12.28 -0.79 44.52
C ARG A 102 13.43 -0.23 45.35
N TYR A 103 13.08 0.48 46.41
CA TYR A 103 13.99 1.22 47.25
C TYR A 103 13.92 0.70 48.66
N ILE A 104 15.05 0.75 49.36
CA ILE A 104 15.12 0.47 50.78
C ILE A 104 15.39 1.81 51.44
N ALA A 105 14.43 2.27 52.26
CA ALA A 105 14.64 3.45 53.09
C ALA A 105 15.74 3.11 54.12
N ALA A 106 16.92 3.71 53.94
CA ALA A 106 18.15 3.26 54.61
C ALA A 106 18.25 3.69 56.08
N ILE A 107 17.46 4.69 56.50
CA ILE A 107 17.56 5.30 57.83
C ILE A 107 16.15 5.63 58.34
N ALA A 108 15.82 5.16 59.54
CA ALA A 108 14.67 5.65 60.30
C ALA A 108 15.09 6.96 61.00
N GLY A 109 14.45 8.09 60.71
CA GLY A 109 14.80 9.38 61.32
C GLY A 109 14.33 10.61 60.54
N THR A 110 14.73 11.82 60.99
CA THR A 110 14.30 13.13 60.46
C THR A 110 15.01 13.57 59.16
N GLN A 111 15.65 12.65 58.43
CA GLN A 111 16.35 12.99 57.17
C GLN A 111 15.56 12.51 55.96
N GLU A 112 15.39 13.41 55.00
CA GLU A 112 14.76 13.15 53.71
C GLU A 112 15.69 12.28 52.84
N ASN A 113 15.20 11.13 52.36
CA ASN A 113 15.90 10.33 51.37
C ASN A 113 15.44 10.75 49.97
N SER A 114 16.37 11.16 49.11
CA SER A 114 16.10 11.54 47.72
C SER A 114 16.70 10.53 46.76
N TYR A 115 15.84 9.94 45.92
CA TYR A 115 16.24 8.99 44.88
C TYR A 115 15.92 9.57 43.51
N LEU A 116 16.85 9.45 42.56
CA LEU A 116 16.67 9.88 41.18
C LEU A 116 16.65 8.66 40.27
N LEU A 117 15.62 8.59 39.42
CA LEU A 117 15.43 7.56 38.43
C LEU A 117 15.45 8.20 37.06
N THR A 118 16.39 7.82 36.22
CA THR A 118 16.54 8.39 34.88
C THR A 118 16.07 7.40 33.83
N TYR A 119 15.31 7.89 32.86
CA TYR A 119 14.74 7.09 31.77
C TYR A 119 15.12 7.69 30.43
N SER A 120 15.67 6.85 29.56
CA SER A 120 16.04 7.24 28.20
C SER A 120 14.92 6.92 27.22
N PHE A 121 14.69 7.83 26.29
CA PHE A 121 13.87 7.56 25.11
C PHE A 121 14.62 6.66 24.13
N PRO A 122 13.89 5.87 23.31
CA PRO A 122 14.51 5.09 22.23
C PRO A 122 15.12 5.97 21.14
N LEU A 123 14.65 7.22 21.01
CA LEU A 123 15.13 8.26 20.11
C LEU A 123 15.01 9.62 20.81
N PRO A 124 15.85 10.61 20.49
CA PRO A 124 15.72 11.94 21.06
C PRO A 124 14.39 12.58 20.64
N ALA A 125 13.78 13.32 21.57
CA ALA A 125 12.69 14.23 21.30
C ALA A 125 13.13 15.30 20.28
N PRO A 126 12.25 15.71 19.36
CA PRO A 126 12.57 16.75 18.37
C PRO A 126 12.74 18.13 19.03
N VAL A 127 12.20 18.31 20.24
CA VAL A 127 12.34 19.52 21.07
C VAL A 127 12.82 19.10 22.45
N LYS A 128 13.81 19.83 23.01
CA LYS A 128 14.35 19.58 24.35
C LYS A 128 13.28 19.80 25.42
N LEU A 129 13.24 18.92 26.40
CA LEU A 129 12.28 19.01 27.50
C LEU A 129 12.72 20.04 28.54
N THR A 130 11.74 20.67 29.15
CA THR A 130 11.84 21.45 30.39
C THR A 130 11.17 20.69 31.53
N ASP A 131 11.37 21.15 32.77
CA ASP A 131 10.67 20.55 33.92
C ASP A 131 9.15 20.68 33.81
N ALA A 132 8.65 21.72 33.14
CA ALA A 132 7.22 21.90 32.91
C ALA A 132 6.63 20.93 31.86
N ASP A 133 7.50 20.25 31.10
CA ASP A 133 7.11 19.26 30.11
C ASP A 133 7.07 17.85 30.69
N VAL A 134 7.61 17.62 31.89
CA VAL A 134 7.69 16.29 32.53
C VAL A 134 6.89 16.29 33.83
N GLN A 135 5.68 15.74 33.79
CA GLN A 135 4.73 15.85 34.90
C GLN A 135 3.99 14.54 35.15
N PHE A 136 3.48 14.38 36.38
CA PHE A 136 2.64 13.26 36.72
C PHE A 136 1.19 13.49 36.27
N GLY A 137 0.54 12.43 35.80
CA GLY A 137 -0.87 12.48 35.43
C GLY A 137 -1.80 12.62 36.63
N ALA A 138 -2.91 13.33 36.45
CA ALA A 138 -3.91 13.52 37.51
C ALA A 138 -4.54 12.21 38.02
N ASN A 139 -4.56 11.17 37.17
CA ASN A 139 -5.07 9.84 37.51
C ASN A 139 -3.99 8.91 38.10
N THR A 140 -2.90 9.49 38.61
CA THR A 140 -1.82 8.76 39.26
C THR A 140 -2.18 8.35 40.68
N ALA A 141 -1.75 7.16 41.11
CA ALA A 141 -1.84 6.75 42.51
C ALA A 141 -0.76 7.45 43.37
N GLY A 142 -1.17 7.91 44.56
CA GLY A 142 -0.26 8.35 45.61
C GLY A 142 0.20 9.81 45.49
N PRO A 143 1.01 10.28 46.44
CA PRO A 143 1.46 11.68 46.47
C PRO A 143 2.39 12.00 45.30
N VAL A 144 2.07 13.06 44.57
CA VAL A 144 2.89 13.66 43.51
C VAL A 144 2.95 15.18 43.71
N GLY A 145 4.07 15.79 43.36
CA GLY A 145 4.33 17.23 43.58
C GLY A 145 3.93 18.13 42.40
N ASP A 146 3.60 17.53 41.26
CA ASP A 146 3.57 18.15 39.93
C ASP A 146 2.47 17.53 39.05
N ALA A 147 1.32 17.20 39.66
CA ALA A 147 0.18 16.70 38.91
C ALA A 147 -0.29 17.71 37.85
N ASP A 148 -0.39 17.26 36.59
CA ASP A 148 -0.95 18.03 35.49
C ASP A 148 -2.28 17.40 35.02
N PRO A 149 -3.41 18.13 35.06
CA PRO A 149 -4.68 17.64 34.52
C PRO A 149 -4.65 17.40 33.00
N ALA A 150 -3.71 17.98 32.25
CA ALA A 150 -3.54 17.68 30.84
C ALA A 150 -2.99 16.27 30.59
N CYS A 151 -2.36 15.66 31.60
CA CYS A 151 -1.95 14.26 31.59
C CYS A 151 -3.11 13.39 32.09
N ASP A 152 -4.08 13.16 31.20
CA ASP A 152 -5.37 12.53 31.47
C ASP A 152 -5.40 11.00 31.31
N GLY A 153 -4.27 10.42 30.92
CA GLY A 153 -4.13 8.99 30.71
C GLY A 153 -4.19 8.19 32.01
N THR A 154 -3.84 6.92 31.89
CA THR A 154 -3.85 5.97 33.01
C THR A 154 -2.63 5.09 33.00
N LEU A 155 -2.40 4.38 34.10
CA LEU A 155 -1.33 3.39 34.18
C LEU A 155 -1.40 2.33 33.07
N ALA A 156 -2.60 1.85 32.74
CA ALA A 156 -2.81 0.81 31.72
C ALA A 156 -2.80 1.38 30.29
N ASN A 157 -3.25 2.62 30.12
CA ASN A 157 -3.32 3.31 28.83
C ASN A 157 -2.69 4.70 29.00
N PRO A 158 -1.34 4.80 28.99
CA PRO A 158 -0.67 6.07 29.17
C PRO A 158 -0.83 6.93 27.91
N THR A 159 -1.28 8.17 28.09
CA THR A 159 -1.41 9.19 27.04
C THR A 159 -0.59 10.40 27.42
N ALA A 160 -0.22 11.23 26.44
CA ALA A 160 0.41 12.52 26.70
C ALA A 160 0.02 13.55 25.64
N PRO A 161 -0.23 14.82 26.01
CA PRO A 161 -0.31 15.91 25.06
C PRO A 161 0.98 16.06 24.25
N ALA A 162 0.88 16.68 23.08
CA ALA A 162 2.03 17.05 22.27
C ALA A 162 3.04 17.89 23.07
N GLY A 163 4.32 17.51 23.02
CA GLY A 163 5.42 18.15 23.74
C GLY A 163 5.60 17.71 25.20
N LYS A 164 4.69 16.92 25.78
CA LYS A 164 4.73 16.56 27.20
C LYS A 164 5.08 15.09 27.43
N VAL A 165 5.79 14.84 28.53
CA VAL A 165 5.94 13.54 29.18
C VAL A 165 4.93 13.47 30.32
N CYS A 166 4.01 12.52 30.23
CA CYS A 166 3.04 12.24 31.28
C CYS A 166 3.40 10.92 31.97
N ILE A 167 3.57 10.98 33.28
CA ILE A 167 4.01 9.86 34.11
C ILE A 167 2.84 9.36 34.95
N TYR A 168 2.58 8.06 34.90
CA TYR A 168 1.50 7.40 35.62
C TYR A 168 2.11 6.37 36.57
N SER A 169 1.77 6.46 37.85
CA SER A 169 2.36 5.61 38.88
C SER A 169 1.35 4.66 39.53
N ASN A 170 1.86 3.54 40.03
CA ASN A 170 1.13 2.66 40.93
C ASN A 170 1.70 2.79 42.36
N ASP A 171 0.84 2.56 43.36
CA ASP A 171 1.25 2.52 44.78
C ASP A 171 1.45 1.09 45.33
N GLY A 172 1.33 0.09 44.45
CA GLY A 172 1.22 -1.31 44.81
C GLY A 172 0.00 -1.63 45.70
N ALA A 173 -0.13 -2.89 46.12
CA ALA A 173 -1.09 -3.25 47.17
C ALA A 173 -0.66 -2.57 48.49
N ASN A 174 -1.60 -1.98 49.22
CA ASN A 174 -1.46 -1.33 50.54
C ASN A 174 -0.98 0.13 50.59
N GLY A 175 -0.98 0.90 49.49
CA GLY A 175 -0.75 2.37 49.59
C GLY A 175 0.64 2.74 50.10
N THR A 176 1.66 1.98 49.66
CA THR A 176 3.03 1.96 50.21
C THR A 176 3.76 3.31 50.11
N ARG A 177 3.26 4.25 49.32
CA ARG A 177 3.86 5.57 49.06
C ARG A 177 3.27 6.72 49.87
N SER A 178 2.49 6.46 50.91
CA SER A 178 1.87 7.52 51.73
C SER A 178 2.88 8.52 52.35
N ASN A 179 4.15 8.14 52.46
CA ASN A 179 5.24 8.97 53.00
C ASN A 179 6.25 9.45 51.93
N SER A 180 6.00 9.16 50.65
CA SER A 180 6.92 9.48 49.56
C SER A 180 6.24 10.30 48.47
N THR A 181 6.84 11.43 48.09
CA THR A 181 6.35 12.29 47.01
C THR A 181 7.18 12.07 45.75
N LEU A 182 6.52 11.94 44.60
CA LEU A 182 7.19 11.89 43.30
C LEU A 182 7.11 13.23 42.57
N THR A 183 8.12 13.51 41.75
CA THR A 183 8.14 14.70 40.88
C THR A 183 8.96 14.39 39.63
N GLY A 184 8.44 14.80 38.47
CA GLY A 184 9.09 14.72 37.16
C GLY A 184 10.00 15.91 36.91
N PHE A 185 11.10 15.65 36.20
CA PHE A 185 12.08 16.66 35.79
C PHE A 185 12.61 16.31 34.41
N LYS A 186 13.12 17.33 33.71
CA LYS A 186 13.98 17.07 32.54
C LYS A 186 15.21 16.25 32.96
N LEU A 187 15.93 15.71 31.98
CA LEU A 187 17.04 14.79 32.24
C LEU A 187 18.12 15.40 33.14
N THR A 188 18.49 16.65 32.88
CA THR A 188 19.61 17.32 33.56
C THR A 188 19.19 18.21 34.72
N ALA A 189 20.12 18.44 35.65
CA ALA A 189 19.88 19.29 36.81
C ALA A 189 19.47 20.72 36.44
N ALA A 190 18.70 21.36 37.32
CA ALA A 190 18.30 22.76 37.17
C ALA A 190 19.51 23.66 36.91
N GLY A 191 19.39 24.58 35.95
CA GLY A 191 20.47 25.49 35.55
C GLY A 191 21.50 24.90 34.57
N VAL A 192 21.43 23.60 34.26
CA VAL A 192 22.21 22.99 33.17
C VAL A 192 21.40 23.08 31.88
N ALA A 193 21.93 23.76 30.87
CA ALA A 193 21.35 23.78 29.52
C ALA A 193 22.17 22.86 28.61
N THR A 194 21.55 21.82 28.07
CA THR A 194 22.24 20.82 27.24
C THR A 194 21.29 20.16 26.25
N ASP A 195 21.86 19.57 25.20
CA ASP A 195 21.11 18.72 24.25
C ASP A 195 20.65 17.40 24.88
N ALA A 196 21.21 17.03 26.04
CA ALA A 196 20.84 15.81 26.75
C ALA A 196 19.34 15.78 27.16
N ASP A 197 18.71 16.94 27.36
CA ASP A 197 17.29 17.02 27.73
C ASP A 197 16.31 16.58 26.62
N ALA A 198 16.81 16.28 25.42
CA ALA A 198 16.03 15.61 24.38
C ALA A 198 15.97 14.09 24.57
N TYR A 199 16.87 13.49 25.36
CA TYR A 199 17.07 12.03 25.38
C TYR A 199 16.26 11.30 26.43
N GLY A 200 15.52 12.01 27.28
CA GLY A 200 14.79 11.38 28.37
C GLY A 200 14.43 12.34 29.49
N PHE A 201 14.10 11.75 30.63
CA PHE A 201 13.62 12.48 31.79
C PHE A 201 14.07 11.81 33.10
N THR A 202 13.84 12.50 34.20
CA THR A 202 14.15 12.00 35.55
C THR A 202 12.91 12.06 36.43
N VAL A 203 12.69 11.01 37.21
CA VAL A 203 11.73 10.98 38.32
C VAL A 203 12.52 11.10 39.61
N ARG A 204 12.16 12.09 40.44
CA ARG A 204 12.66 12.20 41.80
C ARG A 204 11.62 11.61 42.75
N MET A 205 12.07 10.75 43.64
CA MET A 205 11.31 10.30 44.79
C MET A 205 11.90 10.90 46.06
N VAL A 206 11.06 11.57 46.83
CA VAL A 206 11.37 12.15 48.13
C VAL A 206 10.64 11.35 49.20
N ASP A 207 11.38 10.56 49.99
CA ASP A 207 10.86 9.82 51.14
C ASP A 207 11.13 10.61 52.43
N ALA A 208 10.07 10.89 53.20
CA ALA A 208 10.13 11.65 54.43
C ALA A 208 10.87 10.95 55.59
N GLY A 209 11.36 9.71 55.41
CA GLY A 209 12.26 9.03 56.37
C GLY A 209 11.58 8.53 57.65
N THR A 210 10.25 8.63 57.72
CA THR A 210 9.46 8.36 58.94
C THR A 210 9.20 6.89 59.22
N VAL A 211 9.38 5.98 58.24
CA VAL A 211 9.12 4.55 58.41
C VAL A 211 10.20 3.72 57.70
N PRO A 212 10.96 2.86 58.40
CA PRO A 212 11.85 1.91 57.75
C PRO A 212 11.02 0.89 56.94
N GLY A 213 11.36 0.70 55.67
CA GLY A 213 10.61 -0.19 54.80
C GLY A 213 11.10 -0.21 53.36
N ARG A 214 10.49 -1.09 52.55
CA ARG A 214 10.67 -1.10 51.10
C ARG A 214 9.64 -0.16 50.47
N VAL A 215 10.12 0.88 49.80
CA VAL A 215 9.28 1.78 49.01
C VAL A 215 9.31 1.31 47.56
N ARG A 216 8.16 1.32 46.91
CA ARG A 216 8.00 0.96 45.50
C ARG A 216 7.48 2.18 44.77
N ALA A 217 8.17 2.60 43.73
CA ALA A 217 7.73 3.66 42.83
C ALA A 217 7.92 3.14 41.42
N GLU A 218 6.82 2.87 40.73
CA GLU A 218 6.84 2.31 39.38
C GLU A 218 5.55 2.65 38.64
N GLY A 219 5.60 2.53 37.32
CA GLY A 219 4.42 2.61 36.50
C GLY A 219 4.77 2.74 35.04
N THR A 220 3.98 3.53 34.33
CA THR A 220 4.11 3.76 32.90
C THR A 220 4.24 5.25 32.61
N TRP A 221 4.72 5.57 31.43
CA TRP A 221 4.81 6.95 30.96
C TRP A 221 4.49 6.99 29.47
N ALA A 222 4.07 8.16 29.01
CA ALA A 222 3.89 8.48 27.60
C ALA A 222 4.57 9.81 27.28
N TYR A 223 5.10 9.91 26.06
CA TYR A 223 5.58 11.17 25.48
C TYR A 223 5.04 11.28 24.06
N THR A 224 4.44 12.41 23.71
CA THR A 224 3.99 12.69 22.34
C THR A 224 4.86 13.79 21.75
N ALA A 225 5.55 13.50 20.65
CA ALA A 225 6.38 14.49 19.97
C ALA A 225 5.52 15.65 19.43
N PRO A 226 5.93 16.92 19.61
CA PRO A 226 5.19 18.09 19.13
C PRO A 226 5.17 18.21 17.61
#